data_AF-A0A7V6KF27-F1
#
_entry.id   AF-A0A7V6KF27-F1
#
_cell.length_a   1.000
_cell.length_b   1.000
_cell.length_c   1.000
_cell.angle_alpha   90.00
_cell.angle_beta   90.00
_cell.angle_gamma   90.00
#
_symmetry.space_group_name_H-M   'P 1'
#
loop_
_entity.id
_entity.type
_entity.pdbx_description
1 polymer ?
#
loop_
_entity_poly.entity_id
_entity_poly.type
_entity_poly.pdbx_seq_one_letter_code
_entity_poly.pdbx_strand_id
1 'polypeptide(L)'
;MAALEPTKSWIIGGLLVLSPTIETEAVNPERIAGDDRYETARLLLDEFLPTDQDFIYLATGENYPDALVAAPLAARNDTGILLIDGEQTQLPDWWPEVIDSHSLQRFCLLGGPLAISTEIEEAIRLELN
;
A
#
# COMPACT_ATOMS: atom_id res chain seq x y z
N MET A 1 11.94 -26.02 17.24
CA MET A 1 11.36 -25.33 16.07
C MET A 1 12.18 -25.75 14.87
N ALA A 2 11.56 -26.26 13.81
CA ALA A 2 12.28 -26.48 12.55
C ALA A 2 12.66 -25.12 11.96
N ALA A 3 13.86 -25.01 11.38
CA ALA A 3 14.24 -23.82 10.63
C ALA A 3 13.35 -23.71 9.40
N LEU A 4 12.95 -22.49 9.05
CA LEU A 4 12.29 -22.22 7.78
C LEU A 4 13.30 -22.49 6.65
N GLU A 5 12.86 -23.17 5.59
CA GLU A 5 13.62 -23.38 4.35
C GLU A 5 13.02 -22.54 3.22
N PRO A 6 13.23 -21.21 3.21
CA PRO A 6 12.63 -20.33 2.20
C PRO A 6 13.25 -20.58 0.82
N THR A 7 12.42 -20.50 -0.22
CA THR A 7 12.87 -20.55 -1.63
C THR A 7 12.98 -19.16 -2.28
N LYS A 8 12.42 -18.14 -1.63
CA LYS A 8 12.40 -16.75 -2.07
C LYS A 8 12.30 -15.82 -0.85
N SER A 9 12.90 -14.65 -0.95
CA SER A 9 12.84 -13.59 0.06
C SER A 9 12.44 -12.27 -0.57
N TRP A 10 11.58 -11.53 0.11
CA TRP A 10 11.21 -10.16 -0.27
C TRP A 10 11.93 -9.16 0.62
N ILE A 11 12.52 -8.14 0.01
CA ILE A 11 13.14 -7.02 0.71
C ILE A 11 12.30 -5.78 0.44
N ILE A 12 11.61 -5.28 1.47
CA ILE A 12 10.71 -4.13 1.32
C ILE A 12 11.41 -2.88 1.84
N GLY A 13 11.69 -1.94 0.94
CA GLY A 13 12.33 -0.66 1.26
C GLY A 13 13.65 -0.43 0.50
N GLY A 14 13.94 0.85 0.26
CA GLY A 14 15.07 1.29 -0.56
C GLY A 14 16.43 1.20 0.13
N LEU A 15 17.48 1.53 -0.62
CA LEU A 15 18.88 1.45 -0.16
C LEU A 15 19.20 2.42 0.99
N LEU A 16 18.42 3.48 1.16
CA LEU A 16 18.57 4.44 2.26
C LEU A 16 18.14 3.86 3.61
N VAL A 17 17.27 2.86 3.62
CA VAL A 17 16.75 2.23 4.84
C VAL A 17 17.29 0.81 5.05
N LEU A 18 17.60 0.09 3.96
CA LEU A 18 18.08 -1.28 3.98
C LEU A 18 19.34 -1.42 3.11
N SER A 19 20.47 -1.74 3.76
CA SER A 19 21.75 -1.97 3.09
C SER A 19 21.64 -2.97 1.92
N PRO A 20 22.37 -2.78 0.81
CA PRO A 20 22.42 -3.76 -0.28
C PRO A 20 23.02 -5.11 0.15
N THR A 21 23.79 -5.14 1.24
CA THR A 21 24.37 -6.39 1.76
C THR A 21 23.32 -7.43 2.15
N ILE A 22 22.09 -7.01 2.49
CA ILE A 22 21.03 -7.94 2.89
C ILE A 22 20.60 -8.87 1.76
N GLU A 23 20.81 -8.47 0.50
CA GLU A 23 20.55 -9.32 -0.67
C GLU A 23 21.52 -10.51 -0.73
N THR A 24 22.75 -10.33 -0.23
CA THR A 24 23.73 -11.43 -0.22
C THR A 24 23.46 -12.46 0.87
N GLU A 25 22.66 -12.10 1.87
CA GLU A 25 22.31 -12.96 3.01
C GLU A 25 20.95 -13.65 2.84
N ALA A 26 20.16 -13.22 1.85
CA ALA A 26 18.80 -13.69 1.61
C ALA A 26 18.73 -14.73 0.48
N VAL A 27 17.77 -15.65 0.54
CA VAL A 27 17.56 -16.67 -0.50
C VAL A 27 16.74 -16.09 -1.64
N ASN A 28 17.31 -16.06 -2.85
CA ASN A 28 16.66 -15.53 -4.06
C ASN A 28 15.91 -14.21 -3.80
N PRO A 29 16.62 -13.16 -3.37
CA PRO A 29 15.99 -11.92 -2.94
C PRO A 29 15.41 -11.13 -4.11
N GLU A 30 14.24 -10.56 -3.89
CA GLU A 30 13.68 -9.50 -4.74
C GLU A 30 13.34 -8.29 -3.87
N ARG A 31 13.79 -7.11 -4.30
CA ARG A 31 13.56 -5.86 -3.58
C ARG A 31 12.42 -5.09 -4.22
N ILE A 32 11.49 -4.62 -3.39
CA ILE A 32 10.41 -3.71 -3.77
C ILE A 32 10.58 -2.42 -2.97
N ALA A 33 10.78 -1.32 -3.67
CA ALA A 33 10.97 0.00 -3.10
C ALA A 33 10.61 1.08 -4.12
N GLY A 34 9.82 2.05 -3.69
CA GLY A 34 9.63 3.31 -4.40
C GLY A 34 10.48 4.43 -3.81
N ASP A 35 10.33 5.62 -4.37
CA ASP A 35 10.96 6.87 -3.92
C ASP A 35 10.45 7.29 -2.53
N ASP A 36 9.22 6.92 -2.20
CA ASP A 36 8.63 7.16 -0.89
C ASP A 36 7.74 5.98 -0.41
N ARG A 37 7.06 6.19 0.72
CA ARG A 37 6.17 5.19 1.34
C ARG A 37 4.90 4.95 0.53
N TYR A 38 4.44 5.94 -0.23
CA TYR A 38 3.23 5.87 -1.05
C TYR A 38 3.49 5.03 -2.29
N GLU A 39 4.58 5.30 -2.98
CA GLU A 39 5.00 4.50 -4.13
C GLU A 39 5.39 3.08 -3.72
N THR A 40 6.10 2.90 -2.60
CA THR A 40 6.40 1.54 -2.10
C THR A 40 5.10 0.77 -1.82
N ALA A 41 4.09 1.41 -1.21
CA ALA A 41 2.80 0.77 -0.97
C ALA A 41 2.09 0.40 -2.28
N ARG A 42 2.12 1.27 -3.29
CA ARG A 42 1.57 0.99 -4.62
C ARG A 42 2.26 -0.22 -5.27
N LEU A 43 3.59 -0.25 -5.29
CA LEU A 43 4.35 -1.37 -5.87
C LEU A 43 4.08 -2.71 -5.17
N LEU A 44 3.83 -2.67 -3.85
CA LEU A 44 3.40 -3.86 -3.10
C LEU A 44 2.01 -4.34 -3.50
N LEU A 45 1.08 -3.42 -3.79
CA LEU A 45 -0.23 -3.79 -4.32
C LEU A 45 -0.09 -4.41 -5.70
N ASP A 46 0.68 -3.80 -6.60
CA ASP A 46 0.92 -4.32 -7.95
C ASP A 46 1.54 -5.73 -7.94
N GLU A 47 2.44 -6.02 -6.99
CA GLU A 47 3.08 -7.33 -6.87
C GLU A 47 2.17 -8.39 -6.24
N PHE A 48 1.45 -8.05 -5.17
CA PHE A 48 0.80 -9.05 -4.32
C PHE A 48 -0.71 -9.11 -4.44
N LEU A 49 -1.35 -8.06 -4.96
CA LEU A 49 -2.78 -7.96 -5.02
C LEU A 49 -3.30 -8.35 -6.42
N PRO A 50 -4.31 -9.23 -6.51
CA PRO A 50 -4.98 -9.52 -7.78
C PRO A 50 -5.51 -8.25 -8.48
N THR A 51 -5.69 -8.34 -9.79
CA THR A 51 -6.18 -7.21 -10.62
C THR A 51 -7.70 -7.03 -10.59
N ASP A 52 -8.44 -7.92 -9.92
CA ASP A 52 -9.92 -7.94 -9.85
C ASP A 52 -10.44 -7.62 -8.43
N GLN A 53 -10.03 -6.47 -7.90
CA GLN A 53 -10.37 -6.07 -6.55
C GLN A 53 -11.57 -5.12 -6.55
N ASP A 54 -12.67 -5.50 -5.92
CA ASP A 54 -13.83 -4.61 -5.78
C ASP A 54 -13.51 -3.42 -4.86
N PHE A 55 -12.65 -3.64 -3.85
CA PHE A 55 -12.26 -2.59 -2.92
C PHE A 55 -10.87 -2.80 -2.30
N ILE A 56 -10.29 -1.70 -1.82
CA ILE A 56 -9.10 -1.70 -0.95
C ILE A 56 -9.30 -0.80 0.26
N TYR A 57 -8.44 -0.95 1.25
CA TYR A 57 -8.33 -0.03 2.37
C TYR A 57 -7.41 1.13 2.02
N LEU A 58 -7.77 2.34 2.47
CA LEU A 58 -6.94 3.53 2.39
C LEU A 58 -6.58 3.99 3.80
N ALA A 59 -5.31 4.31 4.02
CA ALA A 59 -4.86 4.93 5.26
C ALA A 59 -3.87 6.05 4.96
N THR A 60 -3.71 6.98 5.90
CA THR A 60 -2.65 7.99 5.78
C THR A 60 -1.27 7.37 5.94
N GLY A 61 -0.32 7.82 5.11
CA GLY A 61 1.08 7.45 5.26
C GLY A 61 1.79 8.18 6.40
N GLU A 62 1.30 9.35 6.84
CA GLU A 62 2.00 10.23 7.77
C GLU A 62 1.94 9.73 9.23
N ASN A 63 0.75 9.30 9.68
CA ASN A 63 0.53 8.71 10.98
C ASN A 63 -0.20 7.38 10.79
N TYR A 64 0.54 6.26 10.86
CA TYR A 64 0.12 4.96 10.35
C TYR A 64 -0.46 3.96 11.39
N PRO A 65 -0.97 4.33 12.60
CA PRO A 65 -1.55 3.32 13.48
C PRO A 65 -2.79 2.68 12.85
N ASP A 66 -3.54 3.42 12.02
CA ASP A 66 -4.74 2.93 11.33
C ASP A 66 -4.38 1.86 10.28
N ALA A 67 -3.32 2.07 9.50
CA ALA A 67 -2.80 1.05 8.58
C ALA A 67 -2.34 -0.20 9.34
N LEU A 68 -1.62 -0.01 10.45
CA LEU A 68 -1.08 -1.11 11.25
C LEU A 68 -2.18 -2.00 11.84
N VAL A 69 -3.22 -1.42 12.42
CA VAL A 69 -4.33 -2.19 13.00
C VAL A 69 -5.26 -2.80 11.95
N ALA A 70 -5.30 -2.24 10.74
CA ALA A 70 -6.11 -2.76 9.65
C ALA A 70 -5.43 -3.89 8.87
N ALA A 71 -4.12 -4.11 8.99
CA ALA A 71 -3.42 -5.17 8.25
C ALA A 71 -4.06 -6.57 8.40
N PRO A 72 -4.45 -7.04 9.61
CA PRO A 72 -5.16 -8.31 9.75
C PRO A 72 -6.56 -8.30 9.12
N LEU A 73 -7.22 -7.14 9.09
CA LEU A 73 -8.53 -6.99 8.46
C LEU A 73 -8.44 -7.04 6.94
N ALA A 74 -7.44 -6.38 6.35
CA ALA A 74 -7.13 -6.43 4.93
C ALA A 74 -6.82 -7.87 4.50
N ALA A 75 -5.92 -8.55 5.23
CA ALA A 75 -5.60 -9.95 4.98
C ALA A 75 -6.81 -10.88 5.11
N ARG A 76 -7.72 -10.66 6.06
CA ARG A 76 -8.94 -11.46 6.22
C ARG A 76 -9.92 -11.29 5.05
N ASN A 77 -9.88 -10.13 4.40
CA ASN A 77 -10.76 -9.78 3.29
C ASN A 77 -10.09 -9.96 1.92
N ASP A 78 -8.91 -10.61 1.87
CA ASP A 78 -8.13 -10.85 0.66
C ASP A 78 -7.89 -9.58 -0.18
N THR A 79 -7.68 -8.45 0.51
CA THR A 79 -7.42 -7.13 -0.10
C THR A 79 -6.21 -6.44 0.53
N GLY A 80 -5.78 -5.34 -0.08
CA GLY A 80 -4.63 -4.55 0.31
C GLY A 80 -4.95 -3.28 1.11
N ILE A 81 -3.87 -2.62 1.54
CA ILE A 81 -3.89 -1.28 2.12
C ILE A 81 -3.03 -0.39 1.23
N LEU A 82 -3.63 0.66 0.67
CA LEU A 82 -2.93 1.73 -0.01
C LEU A 82 -2.68 2.89 0.96
N LEU A 83 -1.50 3.48 0.86
CA LEU A 83 -1.16 4.69 1.61
C LEU A 83 -1.38 5.91 0.73
N ILE A 84 -1.93 6.96 1.32
CA ILE A 84 -2.05 8.29 0.70
C ILE A 84 -1.56 9.38 1.65
N ASP A 85 -1.16 10.51 1.10
CA ASP A 85 -0.97 11.71 1.89
C ASP A 85 -2.34 12.32 2.17
N GLY A 86 -2.88 12.00 3.35
CA GLY A 86 -4.22 12.42 3.74
C GLY A 86 -4.33 13.89 4.15
N GLU A 87 -3.22 14.63 4.24
CA GLU A 87 -3.25 16.08 4.52
C GLU A 87 -3.34 16.92 3.24
N GLN A 88 -3.17 16.32 2.06
CA GLN A 88 -3.30 17.02 0.79
C GLN A 88 -4.76 17.35 0.45
N THR A 89 -4.91 18.19 -0.58
CA THR A 89 -6.21 18.62 -1.12
C THR A 89 -6.53 17.98 -2.47
N GLN A 90 -5.60 17.21 -3.03
CA GLN A 90 -5.72 16.58 -4.34
C GLN A 90 -5.21 15.14 -4.27
N LEU A 91 -5.81 14.28 -5.09
CA LEU A 91 -5.35 12.92 -5.24
C LEU A 91 -4.00 12.89 -5.98
N PRO A 92 -3.13 11.91 -5.69
CA PRO A 92 -1.85 11.76 -6.38
C PRO A 92 -2.02 11.54 -7.89
N ASP A 93 -1.07 12.00 -8.70
CA ASP A 93 -1.12 11.85 -10.16
C ASP A 93 -1.19 10.37 -10.63
N TRP A 94 -0.68 9.44 -9.81
CA TRP A 94 -0.72 8.00 -10.08
C TRP A 94 -2.06 7.34 -9.74
N TRP A 95 -2.99 8.06 -9.11
CA TRP A 95 -4.24 7.51 -8.60
C TRP A 95 -5.11 6.81 -9.66
N PRO A 96 -5.28 7.35 -10.89
CA PRO A 96 -6.05 6.67 -11.93
C PRO A 96 -5.46 5.31 -12.32
N GLU A 97 -4.13 5.19 -12.32
CA GLU A 97 -3.45 3.94 -12.66
C GLU A 97 -3.80 2.81 -11.68
N VAL A 98 -3.92 3.14 -10.39
CA VAL A 98 -4.28 2.17 -9.34
C VAL A 98 -5.73 1.72 -9.45
N ILE A 99 -6.63 2.62 -9.81
CA ILE A 99 -8.04 2.26 -10.09
C ILE A 99 -8.09 1.28 -11.26
N ASP A 100 -7.41 1.62 -12.35
CA ASP A 100 -7.45 0.85 -13.60
C ASP A 100 -6.75 -0.51 -13.47
N SER A 101 -5.59 -0.57 -12.79
CA SER A 101 -4.80 -1.80 -12.66
C SER A 101 -5.49 -2.88 -11.81
N HIS A 102 -6.29 -2.45 -10.82
CA HIS A 102 -6.97 -3.35 -9.89
C HIS A 102 -8.50 -3.36 -10.04
N SER A 103 -9.05 -2.68 -11.06
CA SER A 103 -10.49 -2.56 -11.31
C SER A 103 -11.29 -2.03 -10.11
N LEU A 104 -10.70 -1.14 -9.31
CA LEU A 104 -11.25 -0.70 -8.02
C LEU A 104 -12.54 0.09 -8.21
N GLN A 105 -13.55 -0.24 -7.41
CA GLN A 105 -14.83 0.47 -7.41
C GLN A 105 -15.11 1.17 -6.08
N ARG A 106 -14.41 0.78 -5.02
CA ARG A 106 -14.65 1.26 -3.66
C ARG A 106 -13.35 1.40 -2.88
N PHE A 107 -13.30 2.44 -2.05
CA PHE A 107 -12.21 2.62 -1.09
C PHE A 107 -12.80 2.65 0.32
N CYS A 108 -12.22 1.88 1.24
CA CYS A 108 -12.56 1.94 2.65
C CYS A 108 -11.53 2.80 3.38
N LEU A 109 -11.93 4.05 3.67
CA LEU A 109 -11.09 5.00 4.40
C LEU A 109 -10.91 4.56 5.86
N LEU A 110 -9.66 4.51 6.30
CA LEU A 110 -9.26 4.20 7.66
C LEU A 110 -8.74 5.48 8.32
N GLY A 111 -9.36 5.83 9.45
CA GLY A 111 -9.08 7.06 10.17
C GLY A 111 -10.18 8.11 10.00
N GLY A 112 -10.10 9.16 10.80
CA GLY A 112 -11.02 10.30 10.73
C GLY A 112 -10.50 11.43 9.83
N PRO A 113 -11.19 12.58 9.80
CA PRO A 113 -10.82 13.75 8.98
C PRO A 113 -9.42 14.33 9.25
N LEU A 114 -8.81 14.00 10.40
CA LEU A 114 -7.43 14.39 10.74
C LEU A 114 -6.37 13.47 10.12
N ALA A 115 -6.77 12.26 9.72
CA ALA A 115 -5.90 11.32 9.03
C ALA A 115 -6.06 11.47 7.52
N ILE A 116 -7.31 11.54 7.04
CA ILE A 116 -7.66 11.72 5.64
C ILE A 116 -8.61 12.91 5.55
N SER A 117 -8.17 13.98 4.90
CA SER A 117 -8.91 15.22 4.78
C SER A 117 -10.25 15.02 4.07
N THR A 118 -11.20 15.91 4.35
CA THR A 118 -12.52 15.86 3.70
C THR A 118 -12.40 16.15 2.21
N GLU A 119 -11.41 16.96 1.81
CA GLU A 119 -11.08 17.27 0.42
C GLU A 119 -10.66 16.00 -0.35
N ILE A 120 -9.83 15.14 0.25
CA ILE A 120 -9.45 13.85 -0.35
C ILE A 120 -10.65 12.90 -0.42
N GLU A 121 -11.44 12.79 0.66
CA GLU A 121 -12.66 11.96 0.65
C GLU A 121 -13.60 12.38 -0.49
N GLU A 122 -13.82 13.68 -0.66
CA GLU A 122 -14.66 14.23 -1.72
C GLU A 122 -14.06 14.00 -3.12
N ALA A 123 -12.74 14.15 -3.29
CA ALA A 123 -12.07 13.86 -4.55
C ALA A 123 -12.27 12.39 -4.98
N ILE A 124 -12.08 11.44 -4.05
CA ILE A 124 -12.30 10.00 -4.30
C ILE A 124 -13.76 9.74 -4.69
N ARG A 125 -14.71 10.37 -4.00
CA ARG A 125 -16.13 10.23 -4.31
C ARG A 125 -16.47 10.75 -5.70
N LEU A 126 -15.84 11.82 -6.17
CA LEU A 126 -16.11 12.40 -7.48
C LEU A 126 -15.55 11.54 -8.61
N GLU A 127 -14.41 10.89 -8.42
CA GLU A 127 -13.81 10.03 -9.46
C GLU A 127 -14.51 8.69 -9.63
N LEU A 128 -15.16 8.17 -8.58
CA LEU A 128 -15.88 6.90 -8.62
C LEU A 128 -17.35 7.01 -9.10
N ASN A 129 -17.83 8.21 -9.45
CA ASN A 129 -19.19 8.46 -9.96
C ASN A 129 -19.21 8.64 -11.49
#